data_AF-A0A0V8EWG5-F1
#
_entry.id   AF-A0A0V8EWG5-F1
#
_cell.length_a   1.000
_cell.length_b   1.000
_cell.length_c   1.000
_cell.angle_alpha   90.00
_cell.angle_beta   90.00
_cell.angle_gamma   90.00
#
_symmetry.space_group_name_H-M   'P 1'
#
loop_
_entity.id
_entity.type
_entity.pdbx_description
1 polymer ?
#
loop_
_entity_poly.entity_id
_entity_poly.type
_entity_poly.pdbx_seq_one_letter_code
_entity_poly.pdbx_strand_id
1 'polypeptide(L)'
;MKLLKNFMYNGFYQLLLVILPVITAPYISRIFGTHGIGLNAYSQSITQYFVIAATLGTYTYGNREIAYNQSDKRKRSQIFWGITFVSWMSATISILAFVGYTKLFNPNHFNLYMIQGIAILVSLFDISWYFVGRENFKLIVLRNLIIKTLTVACIFIFIHHSDDLLLYIFILTFGGFLGSLSLWPYLRKEVYLPKFKDLRIKKHLYNSLLIFIPSLAAQIMLIANKNMIGGLDSLSNAGIYTQSDTIIRMVLSVVSSIWVVLLPRMASMHSKGDTSGVRSLLVKTIDISLGISTGMAFGISAVALKFAPLFFGNSFREVGIIMIMESPMIVLFTLSQVLGDQYLLPLNKMAPFILSATTGTLINIILNSIFIPIFGIVGAVVSINIAQLFMVIYRYSAIKKEFYFGESLKSFWKYFISGLLMFVVVFWMNQSFKMTMIQLILQIVVGILIYILSNILLKTQLWLMASDLLGKMQNRVSGNHIRIDQDQEILEHPLDTIEASIDQFDILFQEVDEKERLSHANFLTTLNNFENTLKNVTFNDELNKNDIIRLSDFIAELSIMMSKKREYLKVQDQEQLHQFAQGLNILVSKMEKIAQEEHSPKELKEWFKNELGE
;
A
#
# COMPACT_ATOMS: atom_id res chain seq x y z
N MET A 1 17.94 -1.65 0.47
CA MET A 1 17.71 -1.20 1.87
C MET A 1 16.67 -0.08 2.06
N LYS A 2 16.72 1.06 1.35
CA LYS A 2 15.77 2.18 1.57
C LYS A 2 14.29 1.82 1.33
N LEU A 3 13.99 1.06 0.29
CA LEU A 3 12.62 0.63 -0.04
C LEU A 3 12.00 -0.25 1.06
N LEU A 4 12.72 -1.27 1.55
CA LEU A 4 12.24 -2.15 2.62
C LEU A 4 12.02 -1.39 3.95
N LYS A 5 12.93 -0.46 4.27
CA LYS A 5 12.81 0.40 5.46
C LYS A 5 11.63 1.37 5.36
N ASN A 6 11.45 2.00 4.20
CA ASN A 6 10.29 2.85 3.93
C ASN A 6 8.99 2.05 3.92
N PHE A 7 9.03 0.81 3.46
CA PHE A 7 7.93 -0.13 3.54
C PHE A 7 7.54 -0.45 4.99
N MET A 8 8.51 -0.79 5.86
CA MET A 8 8.25 -1.02 7.29
C MET A 8 7.66 0.23 7.96
N TYR A 9 8.14 1.43 7.62
CA TYR A 9 7.56 2.68 8.12
C TYR A 9 6.12 2.89 7.64
N ASN A 10 5.81 2.55 6.38
CA ASN A 10 4.44 2.62 5.88
C ASN A 10 3.53 1.58 6.56
N GLY A 11 3.99 0.34 6.74
CA GLY A 11 3.26 -0.69 7.49
C GLY A 11 2.97 -0.24 8.92
N PHE A 12 3.98 0.30 9.61
CA PHE A 12 3.79 0.88 10.95
C PHE A 12 2.81 2.06 10.94
N TYR A 13 2.86 2.92 9.92
CA TYR A 13 1.90 4.01 9.76
C TYR A 13 0.46 3.49 9.57
N GLN A 14 0.25 2.44 8.79
CA GLN A 14 -1.07 1.81 8.64
C GLN A 14 -1.57 1.23 9.98
N LEU A 15 -0.69 0.59 10.76
CA LEU A 15 -1.06 0.13 12.11
C LEU A 15 -1.51 1.28 13.01
N LEU A 16 -0.88 2.46 12.93
CA LEU A 16 -1.33 3.64 13.67
C LEU A 16 -2.73 4.11 13.24
N LEU A 17 -3.05 4.01 11.95
CA LEU A 17 -4.39 4.36 11.46
C LEU A 17 -5.47 3.41 11.97
N VAL A 18 -5.11 2.19 12.35
CA VAL A 18 -6.03 1.22 12.98
C VAL A 18 -6.08 1.39 14.51
N ILE A 19 -4.93 1.52 15.15
CA ILE A 19 -4.85 1.56 16.63
C ILE A 19 -5.55 2.81 17.18
N LEU A 20 -5.39 3.96 16.54
CA LEU A 20 -5.91 5.21 17.08
C LEU A 20 -7.45 5.23 17.17
N PRO A 21 -8.22 4.91 16.10
CA PRO A 21 -9.67 4.80 16.22
C PRO A 21 -10.11 3.69 17.18
N VAL A 22 -9.36 2.57 17.29
CA VAL A 22 -9.70 1.52 18.25
C VAL A 22 -9.68 2.03 19.70
N ILE A 23 -8.78 2.96 20.00
CA ILE A 23 -8.65 3.58 21.33
C ILE A 23 -9.69 4.70 21.52
N THR A 24 -9.83 5.61 20.56
CA THR A 24 -10.63 6.84 20.73
C THR A 24 -12.11 6.66 20.41
N ALA A 25 -12.47 5.88 19.39
CA ALA A 25 -13.85 5.72 18.96
C ALA A 25 -14.79 5.17 20.06
N PRO A 26 -14.43 4.15 20.88
CA PRO A 26 -15.34 3.67 21.92
C PRO A 26 -15.57 4.71 23.03
N TYR A 27 -14.56 5.54 23.32
CA TYR A 27 -14.65 6.61 24.31
C TYR A 27 -15.57 7.74 23.81
N ILE A 28 -15.24 8.31 22.65
CA ILE A 28 -15.96 9.42 22.04
C ILE A 28 -17.40 9.06 21.69
N SER A 29 -17.65 7.82 21.24
CA SER A 29 -19.02 7.37 20.93
C SER A 29 -19.93 7.37 22.15
N ARG A 30 -19.43 6.94 23.30
CA ARG A 30 -20.22 6.90 24.54
C ARG A 30 -20.53 8.28 25.08
N ILE A 31 -19.65 9.26 24.84
CA ILE A 31 -19.84 10.65 25.28
C ILE A 31 -20.82 11.39 24.36
N PHE A 32 -20.58 11.36 23.04
CA PHE A 32 -21.34 12.17 22.09
C PHE A 32 -22.59 11.48 21.52
N GLY A 33 -22.71 10.17 21.66
CA GLY A 33 -23.81 9.39 21.09
C GLY A 33 -23.87 9.47 19.56
N THR A 34 -24.94 8.92 18.98
CA THR A 34 -25.13 8.87 17.53
C THR A 34 -25.26 10.26 16.91
N HIS A 35 -25.98 11.17 17.58
CA HIS A 35 -26.21 12.52 17.08
C HIS A 35 -24.93 13.37 17.04
N GLY A 36 -24.13 13.41 18.11
CA GLY A 36 -22.91 14.21 18.14
C GLY A 36 -21.82 13.69 17.20
N ILE A 37 -21.65 12.36 17.10
CA ILE A 37 -20.78 11.75 16.08
C ILE A 37 -21.27 12.10 14.68
N GLY A 38 -22.58 12.05 14.45
CA GLY A 38 -23.23 12.41 13.20
C GLY A 38 -23.02 13.85 12.79
N LEU A 39 -23.22 14.79 13.71
CA LEU A 39 -22.98 16.22 13.47
C LEU A 39 -21.52 16.51 13.13
N ASN A 40 -20.56 15.87 13.82
CA ASN A 40 -19.14 15.96 13.48
C ASN A 40 -18.86 15.37 12.08
N ALA A 41 -19.35 14.16 11.79
CA ALA A 41 -19.11 13.51 10.50
C ALA A 41 -19.71 14.26 9.32
N TYR A 42 -20.93 14.79 9.48
CA TYR A 42 -21.63 15.56 8.46
C TYR A 42 -20.90 16.88 8.18
N SER A 43 -20.64 17.68 9.21
CA SER A 43 -19.90 18.94 9.08
C SER A 43 -18.50 18.74 8.50
N GLN A 44 -17.77 17.71 8.95
CA GLN A 44 -16.46 17.33 8.41
C GLN A 44 -16.57 16.96 6.93
N SER A 45 -17.58 16.20 6.53
CA SER A 45 -17.76 15.80 5.13
C SER A 45 -17.98 17.01 4.21
N ILE A 46 -18.74 18.00 4.67
CA ILE A 46 -18.94 19.27 3.96
C ILE A 46 -17.61 20.02 3.85
N THR A 47 -16.91 20.22 4.96
CA THR A 47 -15.59 20.87 4.97
C THR A 47 -14.59 20.15 4.07
N GLN A 48 -14.65 18.82 3.96
CA GLN A 48 -13.73 18.05 3.13
C GLN A 48 -13.86 18.36 1.64
N TYR A 49 -15.04 18.73 1.12
CA TYR A 49 -15.14 19.22 -0.27
C TYR A 49 -14.32 20.50 -0.49
N PHE A 50 -14.27 21.38 0.49
CA PHE A 50 -13.45 22.58 0.45
C PHE A 50 -11.96 22.27 0.62
N VAL A 51 -11.59 21.25 1.43
CA VAL A 51 -10.20 20.76 1.51
C VAL A 51 -9.74 20.17 0.17
N ILE A 52 -10.59 19.41 -0.51
CA ILE A 52 -10.33 18.88 -1.86
C ILE A 52 -10.08 20.03 -2.84
N ALA A 53 -10.93 21.06 -2.81
CA ALA A 53 -10.76 22.26 -3.62
C ALA A 53 -9.52 23.10 -3.24
N ALA A 54 -9.09 23.07 -1.97
CA ALA A 54 -7.90 23.78 -1.50
C ALA A 54 -6.60 23.11 -1.90
N THR A 55 -6.62 21.79 -2.12
CA THR A 55 -5.42 21.02 -2.46
C THR A 55 -5.23 20.84 -3.96
N LEU A 56 -6.28 20.87 -4.80
CA LEU A 56 -6.20 20.78 -6.28
C LEU A 56 -5.19 19.76 -6.84
N GLY A 57 -4.97 18.63 -6.16
CA GLY A 57 -4.00 17.60 -6.57
C GLY A 57 -2.52 17.98 -6.40
N THR A 58 -2.21 19.09 -5.72
CA THR A 58 -0.82 19.54 -5.50
C THR A 58 0.03 18.54 -4.73
N TYR A 59 -0.58 17.72 -3.86
CA TYR A 59 0.12 16.65 -3.14
C TYR A 59 0.78 15.66 -4.10
N THR A 60 0.00 15.04 -4.99
CA THR A 60 0.48 14.02 -5.93
C THR A 60 1.41 14.63 -6.98
N TYR A 61 1.04 15.79 -7.52
CA TYR A 61 1.87 16.51 -8.47
C TYR A 61 3.22 16.91 -7.86
N GLY A 62 3.19 17.52 -6.67
CA GLY A 62 4.36 18.00 -5.97
C GLY A 62 5.31 16.88 -5.59
N ASN A 63 4.80 15.79 -5.01
CA ASN A 63 5.60 14.60 -4.72
C ASN A 63 6.39 14.15 -5.96
N ARG A 64 5.70 13.99 -7.10
CA ARG A 64 6.31 13.54 -8.36
C ARG A 64 7.39 14.49 -8.88
N GLU A 65 7.11 15.79 -8.95
CA GLU A 65 8.08 16.76 -9.47
C GLU A 65 9.31 16.91 -8.58
N ILE A 66 9.13 16.77 -7.26
CA ILE A 66 10.23 16.76 -6.31
C ILE A 66 11.08 15.50 -6.47
N ALA A 67 10.44 14.33 -6.66
CA ALA A 67 11.13 13.07 -6.92
C ALA A 67 11.98 13.11 -8.21
N TYR A 68 11.47 13.71 -9.28
CA TYR A 68 12.25 13.85 -10.52
C TYR A 68 13.42 14.84 -10.44
N ASN A 69 13.39 15.78 -9.49
CA ASN A 69 14.41 16.82 -9.36
C ASN A 69 15.12 16.76 -8.01
N GLN A 70 15.30 15.56 -7.43
CA GLN A 70 15.91 15.40 -6.11
C GLN A 70 17.35 15.92 -6.04
N SER A 71 18.14 15.75 -7.12
CA SER A 71 19.56 16.11 -7.19
C SER A 71 19.81 17.62 -7.28
N ASP A 72 18.93 18.37 -7.95
CA ASP A 72 19.07 19.82 -8.13
C ASP A 72 18.27 20.59 -7.07
N LYS A 73 18.97 21.00 -6.01
CA LYS A 73 18.38 21.79 -4.91
C LYS A 73 17.78 23.11 -5.39
N ARG A 74 18.37 23.80 -6.38
CA ARG A 74 17.86 25.09 -6.87
C ARG A 74 16.55 24.90 -7.62
N LYS A 75 16.51 23.95 -8.56
CA LYS A 75 15.31 23.65 -9.34
C LYS A 75 14.18 23.13 -8.45
N ARG A 76 14.49 22.20 -7.54
CA ARG A 76 13.55 21.69 -6.54
C ARG A 76 12.98 22.79 -5.64
N SER A 77 13.81 23.78 -5.27
CA SER A 77 13.36 24.93 -4.47
C SER A 77 12.31 25.78 -5.21
N GLN A 78 12.53 26.06 -6.49
CA GLN A 78 11.56 26.83 -7.29
C GLN A 78 10.26 26.04 -7.52
N ILE A 79 10.36 24.73 -7.78
CA ILE A 79 9.19 23.83 -7.87
C ILE A 79 8.41 23.86 -6.55
N PHE A 80 9.11 23.72 -5.41
CA PHE A 80 8.47 23.73 -4.10
C PHE A 80 7.65 25.02 -3.88
N TRP A 81 8.28 26.17 -4.10
CA TRP A 81 7.60 27.45 -3.90
C TRP A 81 6.47 27.65 -4.91
N GLY A 82 6.67 27.32 -6.18
CA GLY A 82 5.63 27.43 -7.21
C GLY A 82 4.37 26.65 -6.84
N ILE A 83 4.52 25.41 -6.36
CA ILE A 83 3.41 24.55 -5.94
C ILE A 83 2.80 25.03 -4.61
N THR A 84 3.61 25.50 -3.67
CA THR A 84 3.14 26.05 -2.39
C THR A 84 2.29 27.31 -2.61
N PHE A 85 2.71 28.22 -3.50
CA PHE A 85 1.91 29.41 -3.86
C PHE A 85 0.60 29.03 -4.55
N VAL A 86 0.59 28.03 -5.42
CA VAL A 86 -0.66 27.49 -6.00
C VAL A 86 -1.59 26.97 -4.90
N SER A 87 -1.04 26.22 -3.93
CA SER A 87 -1.80 25.67 -2.80
C SER A 87 -2.35 26.79 -1.91
N TRP A 88 -1.57 27.84 -1.64
CA TRP A 88 -2.03 29.00 -0.87
C TRP A 88 -3.14 29.78 -1.57
N MET A 89 -3.01 30.00 -2.89
CA MET A 89 -4.03 30.68 -3.67
C MET A 89 -5.35 29.89 -3.69
N SER A 90 -5.28 28.59 -3.97
CA SER A 90 -6.46 27.72 -4.00
C SER A 90 -7.09 27.54 -2.61
N ALA A 91 -6.29 27.34 -1.56
CA ALA A 91 -6.78 27.30 -0.18
C ALA A 91 -7.46 28.62 0.23
N THR A 92 -6.91 29.78 -0.14
CA THR A 92 -7.52 31.08 0.15
C THR A 92 -8.89 31.22 -0.51
N ILE A 93 -9.00 30.87 -1.79
CA ILE A 93 -10.28 30.87 -2.52
C ILE A 93 -11.27 29.91 -1.83
N SER A 94 -10.80 28.72 -1.45
CA SER A 94 -11.62 27.72 -0.78
C SER A 94 -12.11 28.19 0.60
N ILE A 95 -11.28 28.86 1.39
CA ILE A 95 -11.67 29.44 2.69
C ILE A 95 -12.74 30.51 2.50
N LEU A 96 -12.57 31.42 1.53
CA LEU A 96 -13.58 32.46 1.24
C LEU A 96 -14.91 31.84 0.82
N ALA A 97 -14.87 30.84 -0.06
CA ALA A 97 -16.06 30.09 -0.47
C ALA A 97 -16.71 29.36 0.71
N PHE A 98 -15.91 28.75 1.59
CA PHE A 98 -16.38 28.03 2.78
C PHE A 98 -17.06 28.96 3.78
N VAL A 99 -16.46 30.11 4.08
CA VAL A 99 -17.05 31.12 4.97
C VAL A 99 -18.35 31.65 4.38
N GLY A 100 -18.38 31.96 3.08
CA GLY A 100 -19.60 32.38 2.37
C GLY A 100 -20.70 31.34 2.43
N TYR A 101 -20.38 30.09 2.09
CA TYR A 101 -21.31 28.96 2.16
C TYR A 101 -21.86 28.77 3.58
N THR A 102 -21.01 28.78 4.59
CA THR A 102 -21.42 28.56 5.98
C THR A 102 -22.38 29.64 6.46
N LYS A 103 -22.10 30.92 6.15
CA LYS A 103 -22.99 32.03 6.53
C LYS A 103 -24.37 31.95 5.87
N LEU A 104 -24.42 31.51 4.60
CA LEU A 104 -25.66 31.45 3.83
C LEU A 104 -26.52 30.23 4.17
N PHE A 105 -25.91 29.05 4.32
CA PHE A 105 -26.63 27.79 4.41
C PHE A 105 -26.65 27.16 5.81
N ASN A 106 -25.74 27.55 6.71
CA ASN A 106 -25.62 26.95 8.05
C ASN A 106 -25.40 27.99 9.18
N PRO A 107 -26.20 29.08 9.26
CA PRO A 107 -25.98 30.14 10.24
C PRO A 107 -26.06 29.65 11.70
N ASN A 108 -26.94 28.68 12.00
CA ASN A 108 -27.14 28.16 13.36
C ASN A 108 -25.97 27.31 13.88
N HIS A 109 -25.15 26.75 13.00
CA HIS A 109 -23.99 25.93 13.35
C HIS A 109 -22.67 26.61 12.97
N PHE A 110 -22.68 27.93 12.79
CA PHE A 110 -21.54 28.69 12.26
C PHE A 110 -20.24 28.42 13.03
N ASN A 111 -20.27 28.43 14.37
CA ASN A 111 -19.09 28.19 15.20
C ASN A 111 -18.47 26.81 14.95
N LEU A 112 -19.30 25.78 14.81
CA LEU A 112 -18.85 24.41 14.53
C LEU A 112 -18.12 24.34 13.19
N TYR A 113 -18.71 24.93 12.14
CA TYR A 113 -18.09 24.98 10.82
C TYR A 113 -16.80 25.81 10.81
N MET A 114 -16.72 26.92 11.56
CA MET A 114 -15.47 27.69 11.63
C MET A 114 -14.32 26.90 12.25
N ILE A 115 -14.59 26.09 13.28
CA ILE A 115 -13.59 25.18 13.86
C ILE A 115 -13.23 24.07 12.87
N GLN A 116 -14.20 23.50 12.15
CA GLN A 116 -13.92 22.53 11.07
C GLN A 116 -13.06 23.17 9.97
N GLY A 117 -13.28 24.45 9.66
CA GLY A 117 -12.54 25.23 8.66
C GLY A 117 -11.03 25.30 8.92
N ILE A 118 -10.56 25.06 10.14
CA ILE A 118 -9.13 24.86 10.44
C ILE A 118 -8.55 23.73 9.58
N ALA A 119 -9.33 22.69 9.23
CA ALA A 119 -8.91 21.64 8.30
C ALA A 119 -8.51 22.17 6.91
N ILE A 120 -9.11 23.27 6.46
CA ILE A 120 -8.70 23.93 5.21
C ILE A 120 -7.34 24.63 5.42
N LEU A 121 -7.10 25.23 6.59
CA LEU A 121 -5.79 25.78 6.95
C LEU A 121 -4.72 24.67 7.07
N VAL A 122 -5.07 23.48 7.56
CA VAL A 122 -4.16 22.32 7.55
C VAL A 122 -3.62 22.07 6.14
N SER A 123 -4.49 22.11 5.14
CA SER A 123 -4.09 21.91 3.73
C SER A 123 -3.16 23.01 3.19
N LEU A 124 -3.29 24.25 3.70
CA LEU A 124 -2.46 25.40 3.30
C LEU A 124 -1.00 25.22 3.75
N PHE A 125 -0.78 24.64 4.93
CA PHE A 125 0.55 24.44 5.50
C PHE A 125 1.10 23.03 5.28
N ASP A 126 0.36 22.13 4.67
CA ASP A 126 0.82 20.75 4.48
C ASP A 126 1.91 20.69 3.39
N ILE A 127 3.14 20.47 3.83
CA ILE A 127 4.31 20.27 2.97
C ILE A 127 4.83 18.82 3.01
N SER A 128 4.03 17.89 3.52
CA SER A 128 4.43 16.47 3.63
C SER A 128 4.81 15.87 2.28
N TRP A 129 4.13 16.24 1.19
CA TRP A 129 4.43 15.83 -0.18
C TRP A 129 5.89 16.10 -0.60
N TYR A 130 6.50 17.17 -0.09
CA TYR A 130 7.90 17.48 -0.38
C TYR A 130 8.84 16.41 0.19
N PHE A 131 8.61 16.03 1.45
CA PHE A 131 9.42 15.03 2.14
C PHE A 131 9.17 13.63 1.61
N VAL A 132 7.94 13.32 1.15
CA VAL A 132 7.65 12.09 0.40
C VAL A 132 8.46 12.05 -0.90
N GLY A 133 8.46 13.14 -1.68
CA GLY A 133 9.25 13.22 -2.93
C GLY A 133 10.76 13.17 -2.71
N ARG A 134 11.22 13.45 -1.49
CA ARG A 134 12.62 13.29 -1.03
C ARG A 134 12.90 11.93 -0.39
N GLU A 135 11.94 11.02 -0.43
CA GLU A 135 11.99 9.70 0.22
C GLU A 135 12.26 9.75 1.73
N ASN A 136 11.98 10.87 2.39
CA ASN A 136 12.15 11.06 3.82
C ASN A 136 10.85 10.74 4.58
N PHE A 137 10.38 9.51 4.41
CA PHE A 137 9.16 9.02 5.06
C PHE A 137 9.30 8.96 6.58
N LYS A 138 10.49 8.64 7.08
CA LYS A 138 10.78 8.55 8.53
C LYS A 138 10.40 9.84 9.26
N LEU A 139 10.77 11.00 8.70
CA LEU A 139 10.46 12.29 9.29
C LEU A 139 8.94 12.47 9.42
N ILE A 140 8.19 12.17 8.36
CA ILE A 140 6.73 12.33 8.33
C ILE A 140 6.07 11.41 9.37
N VAL A 141 6.44 10.12 9.36
CA VAL A 141 5.80 9.10 10.19
C VAL A 141 6.05 9.35 11.67
N LEU A 142 7.32 9.56 12.10
CA LEU A 142 7.65 9.79 13.51
C LEU A 142 6.96 11.04 14.06
N ARG A 143 6.93 12.10 13.27
CA ARG A 143 6.36 13.37 13.67
C ARG A 143 4.82 13.32 13.69
N ASN A 144 4.18 12.60 12.76
CA ASN A 144 2.75 12.33 12.81
C ASN A 144 2.37 11.44 14.00
N LEU A 145 3.20 10.46 14.35
CA LEU A 145 3.03 9.65 15.55
C LEU A 145 2.98 10.53 16.81
N ILE A 146 3.97 11.42 16.99
CA ILE A 146 4.02 12.31 18.17
C ILE A 146 2.76 13.15 18.27
N ILE A 147 2.34 13.79 17.18
CA ILE A 147 1.19 14.70 17.20
C ILE A 147 -0.11 13.94 17.39
N LYS A 148 -0.31 12.82 16.69
CA LYS A 148 -1.50 11.99 16.89
C LYS A 148 -1.57 11.46 18.33
N THR A 149 -0.44 11.08 18.92
CA THR A 149 -0.39 10.65 20.33
C THR A 149 -0.79 11.79 21.27
N LEU A 150 -0.26 13.00 21.06
CA LEU A 150 -0.65 14.18 21.83
C LEU A 150 -2.13 14.53 21.64
N THR A 151 -2.66 14.47 20.42
CA THR A 151 -4.08 14.68 20.12
C THR A 151 -4.95 13.67 20.88
N VAL A 152 -4.57 12.39 20.88
CA VAL A 152 -5.29 11.36 21.65
C VAL A 152 -5.21 11.61 23.16
N ALA A 153 -4.04 12.00 23.68
CA ALA A 153 -3.92 12.37 25.09
C ALA A 153 -4.83 13.56 25.45
N CYS A 154 -4.86 14.61 24.62
CA CYS A 154 -5.76 15.75 24.80
C CYS A 154 -7.24 15.32 24.80
N ILE A 155 -7.64 14.37 23.94
CA ILE A 155 -9.01 13.86 23.92
C ILE A 155 -9.39 13.26 25.28
N PHE A 156 -8.56 12.39 25.85
CA PHE A 156 -8.84 11.77 27.15
C PHE A 156 -8.75 12.74 28.34
N ILE A 157 -7.90 13.77 28.23
CA ILE A 157 -7.71 14.74 29.32
C ILE A 157 -8.79 15.82 29.34
N PHE A 158 -9.35 16.20 28.19
CA PHE A 158 -10.25 17.36 28.10
C PHE A 158 -11.70 17.02 27.79
N ILE A 159 -11.98 15.88 27.15
CA ILE A 159 -13.34 15.55 26.70
C ILE A 159 -13.99 14.61 27.71
N HIS A 160 -15.05 15.06 28.38
CA HIS A 160 -15.74 14.26 29.40
C HIS A 160 -17.27 14.31 29.26
N HIS A 161 -17.81 15.34 28.62
CA HIS A 161 -19.24 15.60 28.52
C HIS A 161 -19.70 15.74 27.07
N SER A 162 -21.00 15.53 26.83
CA SER A 162 -21.60 15.65 25.50
C SER A 162 -21.43 17.04 24.88
N ASP A 163 -21.34 18.08 25.71
CA ASP A 163 -21.21 19.47 25.31
C ASP A 163 -19.78 19.82 24.82
N ASP A 164 -18.80 18.96 25.09
CA ASP A 164 -17.40 19.14 24.69
C ASP A 164 -17.17 18.90 23.18
N LEU A 165 -18.24 18.72 22.39
CA LEU A 165 -18.14 18.40 20.95
C LEU A 165 -17.32 19.42 20.18
N LEU A 166 -17.50 20.72 20.43
CA LEU A 166 -16.72 21.77 19.75
C LEU A 166 -15.24 21.71 20.14
N LEU A 167 -14.95 21.45 21.41
CA LEU A 167 -13.57 21.29 21.90
C LEU A 167 -12.92 20.05 21.29
N TYR A 168 -13.66 18.94 21.16
CA TYR A 168 -13.20 17.73 20.49
C TYR A 168 -12.83 17.99 19.04
N ILE A 169 -13.72 18.65 18.28
CA ILE A 169 -13.46 19.00 16.88
C ILE A 169 -12.24 19.92 16.79
N PHE A 170 -12.11 20.89 17.70
CA PHE A 170 -10.95 21.77 17.76
C PHE A 170 -9.65 21.00 18.02
N ILE A 171 -9.63 20.08 18.99
CA ILE A 171 -8.45 19.25 19.28
C ILE A 171 -8.03 18.45 18.04
N LEU A 172 -8.99 17.90 17.29
CA LEU A 172 -8.70 17.16 16.05
C LEU A 172 -8.12 18.06 14.95
N THR A 173 -8.82 19.15 14.60
CA THR A 173 -8.42 20.00 13.48
C THR A 173 -7.16 20.80 13.79
N PHE A 174 -7.03 21.31 15.02
CA PHE A 174 -5.83 21.99 15.49
C PHE A 174 -4.64 21.03 15.64
N GLY A 175 -4.86 19.80 16.09
CA GLY A 175 -3.85 18.74 16.07
C GLY A 175 -3.32 18.51 14.65
N GLY A 176 -4.21 18.43 13.66
CA GLY A 176 -3.84 18.36 12.24
C GLY A 176 -3.05 19.59 11.76
N PHE A 177 -3.39 20.78 12.27
CA PHE A 177 -2.71 22.04 11.91
C PHE A 177 -1.30 22.13 12.48
N LEU A 178 -1.15 21.85 13.79
CA LEU A 178 0.15 21.68 14.44
C LEU A 178 0.95 20.59 13.76
N GLY A 179 0.26 19.55 13.26
CA GLY A 179 0.58 18.69 12.14
C GLY A 179 1.17 19.51 10.99
N SER A 180 0.56 19.75 9.86
CA SER A 180 1.14 20.54 8.75
C SER A 180 2.28 21.55 9.07
N LEU A 181 2.12 22.43 10.09
CA LEU A 181 3.13 23.38 10.55
C LEU A 181 4.49 22.83 11.02
N SER A 182 4.59 21.76 11.83
CA SER A 182 5.92 21.36 12.37
C SER A 182 6.88 20.74 11.33
N LEU A 183 6.45 20.54 10.08
CA LEU A 183 7.37 20.17 8.99
C LEU A 183 8.20 21.37 8.49
N TRP A 184 7.72 22.60 8.67
CA TRP A 184 8.35 23.82 8.16
C TRP A 184 9.77 24.09 8.69
N PRO A 185 10.09 23.86 9.97
CA PRO A 185 11.46 24.00 10.47
C PRO A 185 12.47 23.12 9.71
N TYR A 186 12.09 21.90 9.35
CA TYR A 186 12.96 20.96 8.62
C TYR A 186 13.18 21.40 7.16
N LEU A 187 12.21 22.11 6.57
CA LEU A 187 12.30 22.62 5.21
C LEU A 187 13.38 23.68 5.03
N ARG A 188 13.68 24.47 6.08
CA ARG A 188 14.66 25.57 6.02
C ARG A 188 16.04 25.14 5.52
N LYS A 189 16.44 23.89 5.79
CA LYS A 189 17.72 23.32 5.36
C LYS A 189 17.66 22.75 3.92
N GLU A 190 16.46 22.46 3.42
CA GLU A 190 16.22 21.73 2.18
C GLU A 190 15.90 22.63 0.98
N VAL A 191 15.46 23.88 1.20
CA VAL A 191 14.97 24.78 0.15
C VAL A 191 15.59 26.18 0.25
N TYR A 192 15.98 26.76 -0.88
CA TYR A 192 16.39 28.16 -0.99
C TYR A 192 15.18 29.09 -1.05
N LEU A 193 15.39 30.38 -0.75
CA LEU A 193 14.35 31.41 -0.86
C LEU A 193 13.76 31.49 -2.29
N PRO A 194 12.47 31.85 -2.41
CA PRO A 194 11.78 31.89 -3.70
C PRO A 194 12.35 32.97 -4.60
N LYS A 195 12.46 32.68 -5.91
CA LYS A 195 12.70 33.70 -6.94
C LYS A 195 11.37 33.93 -7.66
N PHE A 196 10.64 34.98 -7.27
CA PHE A 196 9.27 35.22 -7.74
C PHE A 196 9.10 35.23 -9.27
N LYS A 197 10.12 35.65 -10.02
CA LYS A 197 10.10 35.67 -11.50
C LYS A 197 10.07 34.27 -12.13
N ASP A 198 10.55 33.24 -11.42
CA ASP A 198 10.77 31.88 -11.97
C ASP A 198 9.74 30.85 -11.49
N LEU A 199 8.75 31.25 -10.68
CA LEU A 199 7.83 30.31 -10.00
C LEU A 199 6.84 29.60 -10.93
N ARG A 200 6.67 30.05 -12.19
CA ARG A 200 5.81 29.43 -13.21
C ARG A 200 4.45 28.93 -12.68
N ILE A 201 3.77 29.73 -11.86
CA ILE A 201 2.54 29.37 -11.12
C ILE A 201 1.48 28.76 -12.05
N LYS A 202 1.25 29.35 -13.23
CA LYS A 202 0.29 28.83 -14.22
C LYS A 202 0.58 27.38 -14.64
N LYS A 203 1.86 27.04 -14.84
CA LYS A 203 2.27 25.68 -15.21
C LYS A 203 1.95 24.69 -14.09
N HIS A 204 2.28 25.05 -12.85
CA HIS A 204 2.03 24.17 -11.70
C HIS A 204 0.52 24.01 -11.43
N LEU A 205 -0.27 25.07 -11.58
CA LEU A 205 -1.74 24.99 -11.47
C LEU A 205 -2.33 24.05 -12.52
N TYR A 206 -1.96 24.24 -13.80
CA TYR A 206 -2.44 23.40 -14.90
C TYR A 206 -2.09 21.92 -14.67
N ASN A 207 -0.84 21.62 -14.34
CA ASN A 207 -0.41 20.25 -14.10
C ASN A 207 -1.04 19.61 -12.85
N SER A 208 -1.29 20.41 -11.80
CA SER A 208 -1.98 19.92 -10.60
C SER A 208 -3.43 19.57 -10.94
N LEU A 209 -4.12 20.41 -11.71
CA LEU A 209 -5.48 20.14 -12.18
C LEU A 209 -5.58 18.89 -13.05
N LEU A 210 -4.59 18.65 -13.92
CA LEU A 210 -4.54 17.42 -14.74
C LEU A 210 -4.49 16.14 -13.88
N ILE A 211 -3.82 16.18 -12.73
CA ILE A 211 -3.75 15.04 -11.79
C ILE A 211 -4.98 15.03 -10.85
N PHE A 212 -5.51 16.19 -10.52
CA PHE A 212 -6.66 16.36 -9.65
C PHE A 212 -7.93 15.73 -10.23
N ILE A 213 -8.26 16.03 -11.49
CA ILE A 213 -9.49 15.56 -12.14
C ILE A 213 -9.66 14.03 -12.02
N PRO A 214 -8.66 13.20 -12.35
CA PRO A 214 -8.68 11.76 -12.09
C PRO A 214 -8.96 11.35 -10.65
N SER A 215 -8.37 12.07 -9.68
CA SER A 215 -8.44 11.74 -8.25
C SER A 215 -9.74 12.21 -7.59
N LEU A 216 -10.44 13.16 -8.21
CA LEU A 216 -11.62 13.80 -7.64
C LEU A 216 -12.76 12.80 -7.41
N ALA A 217 -13.00 11.91 -8.38
CA ALA A 217 -14.03 10.88 -8.27
C ALA A 217 -13.82 10.01 -7.03
N ALA A 218 -12.60 9.49 -6.85
CA ALA A 218 -12.26 8.66 -5.70
C ALA A 218 -12.48 9.41 -4.38
N GLN A 219 -12.08 10.68 -4.29
CA GLN A 219 -12.26 11.48 -3.07
C GLN A 219 -13.73 11.77 -2.77
N ILE A 220 -14.54 12.11 -3.78
CA ILE A 220 -15.97 12.35 -3.61
C ILE A 220 -16.67 11.09 -3.09
N MET A 221 -16.37 9.92 -3.65
CA MET A 221 -16.98 8.66 -3.23
C MET A 221 -16.74 8.36 -1.74
N LEU A 222 -15.60 8.78 -1.18
CA LEU A 222 -15.27 8.56 0.23
C LEU A 222 -16.10 9.39 1.21
N ILE A 223 -16.53 10.59 0.80
CA ILE A 223 -17.24 11.53 1.68
C ILE A 223 -18.72 11.70 1.34
N ALA A 224 -19.14 11.30 0.13
CA ALA A 224 -20.50 11.46 -0.35
C ALA A 224 -21.52 10.77 0.55
N ASN A 225 -21.31 9.51 0.94
CA ASN A 225 -22.28 8.77 1.78
C ASN A 225 -22.58 9.50 3.09
N LYS A 226 -21.55 9.94 3.83
CA LYS A 226 -21.71 10.64 5.12
C LYS A 226 -22.48 11.95 4.97
N ASN A 227 -22.16 12.72 3.93
CA ASN A 227 -22.86 13.96 3.61
C ASN A 227 -24.32 13.68 3.23
N MET A 228 -24.56 12.77 2.30
CA MET A 228 -25.90 12.48 1.79
C MET A 228 -26.81 11.89 2.85
N ILE A 229 -26.32 11.01 3.73
CA ILE A 229 -27.12 10.50 4.86
C ILE A 229 -27.48 11.64 5.82
N GLY A 230 -26.53 12.51 6.17
CA GLY A 230 -26.80 13.62 7.08
C GLY A 230 -27.76 14.67 6.49
N GLY A 231 -27.77 14.84 5.17
CA GLY A 231 -28.65 15.79 4.48
C GLY A 231 -30.01 15.23 4.03
N LEU A 232 -30.11 13.92 3.75
CA LEU A 232 -31.33 13.30 3.18
C LEU A 232 -32.07 12.37 4.18
N ASP A 233 -31.43 11.97 5.26
CA ASP A 233 -32.01 11.09 6.30
C ASP A 233 -31.94 11.78 7.67
N SER A 234 -30.85 11.60 8.40
CA SER A 234 -30.67 12.23 9.72
C SER A 234 -29.21 12.25 10.15
N LEU A 235 -28.85 13.21 11.00
CA LEU A 235 -27.52 13.27 11.60
C LEU A 235 -27.22 12.03 12.44
N SER A 236 -28.18 11.51 13.20
CA SER A 236 -28.00 10.29 14.00
C SER A 236 -27.63 9.08 13.12
N ASN A 237 -28.29 8.91 11.98
CA ASN A 237 -27.97 7.85 11.01
C ASN A 237 -26.61 8.09 10.34
N ALA A 238 -26.23 9.34 10.07
CA ALA A 238 -24.87 9.65 9.61
C ALA A 238 -23.81 9.24 10.66
N GLY A 239 -24.13 9.36 11.95
CA GLY A 239 -23.28 8.89 13.04
C GLY A 239 -23.15 7.38 13.11
N ILE A 240 -24.27 6.65 12.96
CA ILE A 240 -24.28 5.17 12.89
C ILE A 240 -23.45 4.69 11.69
N TYR A 241 -23.69 5.27 10.51
CA TYR A 241 -22.94 4.94 9.29
C TYR A 241 -21.45 5.20 9.47
N THR A 242 -21.09 6.33 10.06
CA THR A 242 -19.68 6.70 10.29
C THR A 242 -18.95 5.69 11.15
N GLN A 243 -19.57 5.15 12.19
CA GLN A 243 -18.93 4.13 13.02
C GLN A 243 -18.82 2.78 12.32
N SER A 244 -19.82 2.39 11.53
CA SER A 244 -19.72 1.20 10.67
C SER A 244 -18.55 1.34 9.68
N ASP A 245 -18.55 2.40 8.88
CA ASP A 245 -17.55 2.70 7.87
C ASP A 245 -16.14 2.80 8.48
N THR A 246 -16.01 3.30 9.72
CA THR A 246 -14.72 3.33 10.43
C THR A 246 -14.17 1.92 10.69
N ILE A 247 -15.00 0.97 11.14
CA ILE A 247 -14.56 -0.43 11.33
C ILE A 247 -14.17 -1.06 9.99
N ILE A 248 -15.01 -0.90 8.97
CA ILE A 248 -14.76 -1.46 7.64
C ILE A 248 -13.46 -0.91 7.04
N ARG A 249 -13.19 0.38 7.18
CA ARG A 249 -11.94 1.02 6.72
C ARG A 249 -10.71 0.55 7.48
N MET A 250 -10.81 0.33 8.79
CA MET A 250 -9.69 -0.23 9.56
C MET A 250 -9.29 -1.60 9.00
N VAL A 251 -10.27 -2.45 8.68
CA VAL A 251 -10.00 -3.74 8.05
C VAL A 251 -9.39 -3.59 6.67
N LEU A 252 -9.95 -2.70 5.83
CA LEU A 252 -9.39 -2.41 4.51
C LEU A 252 -7.94 -1.89 4.55
N SER A 253 -7.55 -1.16 5.60
CA SER A 253 -6.17 -0.68 5.77
C SER A 253 -5.17 -1.81 6.05
N VAL A 254 -5.60 -2.86 6.75
CA VAL A 254 -4.79 -4.07 6.95
C VAL A 254 -4.63 -4.80 5.62
N VAL A 255 -5.73 -4.95 4.86
CA VAL A 255 -5.70 -5.56 3.52
C VAL A 255 -4.77 -4.79 2.58
N SER A 256 -4.83 -3.46 2.57
CA SER A 256 -4.03 -2.63 1.66
C SER A 256 -2.52 -2.72 1.92
N SER A 257 -2.11 -2.98 3.17
CA SER A 257 -0.68 -3.11 3.53
C SER A 257 0.04 -4.23 2.79
N ILE A 258 -0.69 -5.29 2.41
CA ILE A 258 -0.17 -6.48 1.72
C ILE A 258 0.13 -6.17 0.25
N TRP A 259 -0.58 -5.22 -0.36
CA TRP A 259 -0.48 -4.93 -1.79
C TRP A 259 0.60 -3.93 -2.16
N VAL A 260 0.97 -3.06 -1.22
CA VAL A 260 1.96 -2.00 -1.45
C VAL A 260 3.32 -2.57 -1.90
N VAL A 261 3.65 -3.81 -1.50
CA VAL A 261 4.90 -4.49 -1.93
C VAL A 261 4.86 -5.06 -3.34
N LEU A 262 3.67 -5.28 -3.90
CA LEU A 262 3.52 -5.95 -5.20
C LEU A 262 3.59 -4.97 -6.37
N LEU A 263 3.20 -3.71 -6.15
CA LEU A 263 3.19 -2.67 -7.20
C LEU A 263 4.57 -2.48 -7.86
N PRO A 264 5.69 -2.31 -7.13
CA PRO A 264 7.00 -2.15 -7.76
C PRO A 264 7.41 -3.35 -8.60
N ARG A 265 7.03 -4.57 -8.18
CA ARG A 265 7.33 -5.81 -8.90
C ARG A 265 6.54 -5.91 -10.21
N MET A 266 5.25 -5.57 -10.18
CA MET A 266 4.40 -5.50 -11.37
C MET A 266 4.94 -4.48 -12.39
N ALA A 267 5.33 -3.28 -11.93
CA ALA A 267 5.89 -2.25 -12.79
C ALA A 267 7.21 -2.68 -13.44
N SER A 268 8.09 -3.33 -12.68
CA SER A 268 9.37 -3.82 -13.19
C SER A 268 9.23 -4.97 -14.19
N MET A 269 8.32 -5.93 -13.94
CA MET A 269 8.04 -7.02 -14.88
C MET A 269 7.47 -6.47 -16.19
N HIS A 270 6.55 -5.50 -16.10
CA HIS A 270 6.00 -4.84 -17.28
C HIS A 270 7.07 -4.08 -18.08
N SER A 271 7.96 -3.33 -17.42
CA SER A 271 9.03 -2.59 -18.12
C SER A 271 10.03 -3.50 -18.81
N LYS A 272 10.19 -4.74 -18.32
CA LYS A 272 11.04 -5.79 -18.94
C LYS A 272 10.33 -6.58 -20.04
N GLY A 273 9.05 -6.30 -20.32
CA GLY A 273 8.27 -7.03 -21.32
C GLY A 273 7.75 -8.40 -20.86
N ASP A 274 7.90 -8.76 -19.58
CA ASP A 274 7.45 -10.05 -19.02
C ASP A 274 5.94 -10.06 -18.79
N THR A 275 5.18 -10.20 -19.87
CA THR A 275 3.72 -10.27 -19.84
C THR A 275 3.20 -11.50 -19.08
N SER A 276 3.94 -12.61 -19.14
CA SER A 276 3.59 -13.87 -18.48
C SER A 276 3.69 -13.78 -16.96
N GLY A 277 4.77 -13.18 -16.45
CA GLY A 277 5.00 -12.92 -15.04
C GLY A 277 4.02 -11.90 -14.49
N VAL A 278 3.71 -10.83 -15.25
CA VAL A 278 2.65 -9.87 -14.87
C VAL A 278 1.30 -10.58 -14.70
N ARG A 279 0.92 -11.46 -15.65
CA ARG A 279 -0.33 -12.23 -15.55
C ARG A 279 -0.32 -13.17 -14.34
N SER A 280 0.75 -13.96 -14.18
CA SER A 280 0.90 -14.90 -13.06
C SER A 280 0.83 -14.18 -11.71
N LEU A 281 1.55 -13.07 -11.58
CA LEU A 281 1.55 -12.24 -10.37
C LEU A 281 0.16 -11.66 -10.10
N LEU A 282 -0.56 -11.19 -11.13
CA LEU A 282 -1.94 -10.73 -10.99
C LEU A 282 -2.88 -11.83 -10.50
N VAL A 283 -2.86 -13.03 -11.10
CA VAL A 283 -3.70 -14.18 -10.67
C VAL A 283 -3.45 -14.46 -9.18
N LYS A 284 -2.18 -14.59 -8.79
CA LYS A 284 -1.78 -14.87 -7.40
C LYS A 284 -2.27 -13.77 -6.45
N THR A 285 -2.16 -12.52 -6.88
CA THR A 285 -2.57 -11.37 -6.07
C THR A 285 -4.08 -11.31 -5.88
N ILE A 286 -4.86 -11.54 -6.94
CA ILE A 286 -6.32 -11.62 -6.86
C ILE A 286 -6.73 -12.76 -5.92
N ASP A 287 -6.10 -13.93 -6.04
CA ASP A 287 -6.44 -15.08 -5.23
C ASP A 287 -6.17 -14.87 -3.73
N ILE A 288 -4.97 -14.40 -3.37
CA ILE A 288 -4.62 -14.05 -1.98
C ILE A 288 -5.56 -12.95 -1.46
N SER A 289 -5.83 -11.93 -2.29
CA SER A 289 -6.74 -10.82 -1.96
C SER A 289 -8.13 -11.32 -1.62
N LEU A 290 -8.67 -12.22 -2.44
CA LEU A 290 -9.98 -12.81 -2.24
C LEU A 290 -10.04 -13.64 -0.96
N GLY A 291 -9.02 -14.45 -0.70
CA GLY A 291 -8.92 -15.22 0.55
C GLY A 291 -8.97 -14.30 1.78
N ILE A 292 -8.04 -13.35 1.87
CA ILE A 292 -7.95 -12.48 3.05
C ILE A 292 -9.20 -11.61 3.21
N SER A 293 -9.67 -10.96 2.15
CA SER A 293 -10.84 -10.07 2.21
C SER A 293 -12.13 -10.81 2.52
N THR A 294 -12.31 -12.05 2.01
CA THR A 294 -13.49 -12.87 2.31
C THR A 294 -13.48 -13.30 3.78
N GLY A 295 -12.34 -13.78 4.29
CA GLY A 295 -12.21 -14.11 5.71
C GLY A 295 -12.52 -12.90 6.60
N MET A 296 -12.00 -11.73 6.26
CA MET A 296 -12.28 -10.51 7.03
C MET A 296 -13.75 -10.07 6.96
N ALA A 297 -14.38 -10.12 5.79
CA ALA A 297 -15.79 -9.75 5.60
C ALA A 297 -16.74 -10.62 6.44
N PHE A 298 -16.55 -11.94 6.39
CA PHE A 298 -17.33 -12.87 7.22
C PHE A 298 -17.00 -12.73 8.71
N GLY A 299 -15.73 -12.50 9.07
CA GLY A 299 -15.28 -12.38 10.45
C GLY A 299 -15.91 -11.19 11.16
N ILE A 300 -15.91 -10.02 10.51
CA ILE A 300 -16.60 -8.82 11.02
C ILE A 300 -18.10 -9.08 11.15
N SER A 301 -18.71 -9.62 10.08
CA SER A 301 -20.15 -9.89 10.07
C SER A 301 -20.57 -10.81 11.21
N ALA A 302 -19.75 -11.81 11.54
CA ALA A 302 -20.05 -12.77 12.59
C ALA A 302 -20.08 -12.16 14.00
N VAL A 303 -19.23 -11.15 14.25
CA VAL A 303 -19.13 -10.51 15.58
C VAL A 303 -19.99 -9.26 15.73
N ALA A 304 -20.43 -8.65 14.63
CA ALA A 304 -20.94 -7.28 14.55
C ALA A 304 -22.08 -6.92 15.52
N LEU A 305 -23.11 -7.78 15.64
CA LEU A 305 -24.34 -7.45 16.37
C LEU A 305 -24.10 -7.11 17.85
N LYS A 306 -23.26 -7.89 18.54
CA LYS A 306 -22.90 -7.61 19.93
C LYS A 306 -21.60 -6.82 20.07
N PHE A 307 -20.73 -6.83 19.06
CA PHE A 307 -19.54 -5.98 19.03
C PHE A 307 -19.92 -4.50 19.08
N ALA A 308 -20.85 -4.05 18.24
CA ALA A 308 -21.25 -2.65 18.15
C ALA A 308 -21.66 -2.01 19.49
N PRO A 309 -22.63 -2.57 20.25
CA PRO A 309 -23.01 -2.01 21.54
C PRO A 309 -21.94 -2.17 22.63
N LEU A 310 -21.13 -3.25 22.59
CA LEU A 310 -19.99 -3.41 23.49
C LEU A 310 -18.97 -2.29 23.26
N PHE A 311 -18.64 -2.03 22.00
CA PHE A 311 -17.55 -1.16 21.59
C PHE A 311 -17.97 0.32 21.66
N PHE A 312 -19.05 0.70 20.98
CA PHE A 312 -19.48 2.09 20.84
C PHE A 312 -20.50 2.54 21.90
N GLY A 313 -21.12 1.61 22.62
CA GLY A 313 -22.19 1.87 23.58
C GLY A 313 -23.58 1.55 23.04
N ASN A 314 -24.58 1.47 23.93
CA ASN A 314 -25.91 0.95 23.61
C ASN A 314 -26.68 1.73 22.53
N SER A 315 -26.42 3.04 22.40
CA SER A 315 -27.02 3.89 21.36
C SER A 315 -26.59 3.51 19.93
N PHE A 316 -25.52 2.74 19.78
CA PHE A 316 -24.98 2.30 18.49
C PHE A 316 -25.33 0.85 18.15
N ARG A 317 -26.40 0.28 18.74
CA ARG A 317 -26.82 -1.10 18.44
C ARG A 317 -27.00 -1.35 16.94
N GLU A 318 -27.58 -0.39 16.22
CA GLU A 318 -27.82 -0.50 14.77
C GLU A 318 -26.54 -0.63 13.94
N VAL A 319 -25.40 -0.11 14.44
CA VAL A 319 -24.09 -0.24 13.75
C VAL A 319 -23.77 -1.70 13.45
N GLY A 320 -24.16 -2.64 14.32
CA GLY A 320 -23.91 -4.06 14.09
C GLY A 320 -24.59 -4.60 12.83
N ILE A 321 -25.81 -4.16 12.53
CA ILE A 321 -26.54 -4.58 11.31
C ILE A 321 -25.90 -3.90 10.08
N ILE A 322 -25.61 -2.61 10.18
CA ILE A 322 -24.98 -1.84 9.10
C ILE A 322 -23.61 -2.42 8.74
N MET A 323 -22.81 -2.84 9.71
CA MET A 323 -21.52 -3.51 9.48
C MET A 323 -21.67 -4.82 8.70
N ILE A 324 -22.68 -5.64 9.01
CA ILE A 324 -22.94 -6.89 8.26
C ILE A 324 -23.26 -6.57 6.80
N MET A 325 -24.14 -5.59 6.57
CA MET A 325 -24.56 -5.17 5.23
C MET A 325 -23.45 -4.48 4.44
N GLU A 326 -22.54 -3.77 5.11
CA GLU A 326 -21.40 -3.08 4.52
C GLU A 326 -20.21 -4.02 4.26
N SER A 327 -20.11 -5.15 4.98
CA SER A 327 -19.00 -6.10 4.86
C SER A 327 -18.68 -6.62 3.45
N PRO A 328 -19.65 -6.81 2.50
CA PRO A 328 -19.31 -7.22 1.14
C PRO A 328 -18.43 -6.20 0.42
N MET A 329 -18.51 -4.92 0.82
CA MET A 329 -17.65 -3.86 0.33
C MET A 329 -16.16 -4.20 0.53
N ILE A 330 -15.79 -4.96 1.56
CA ILE A 330 -14.39 -5.35 1.82
C ILE A 330 -13.85 -6.16 0.63
N VAL A 331 -14.61 -7.14 0.15
CA VAL A 331 -14.21 -7.98 -0.99
C VAL A 331 -14.24 -7.18 -2.29
N LEU A 332 -15.31 -6.44 -2.54
CA LEU A 332 -15.48 -5.65 -3.78
C LEU A 332 -14.43 -4.54 -3.91
N PHE A 333 -14.17 -3.80 -2.83
CA PHE A 333 -13.15 -2.77 -2.79
C PHE A 333 -11.76 -3.36 -3.01
N THR A 334 -11.45 -4.50 -2.37
CA THR A 334 -10.16 -5.16 -2.54
C THR A 334 -9.94 -5.59 -4.00
N LEU A 335 -10.93 -6.23 -4.62
CA LEU A 335 -10.88 -6.57 -6.04
C LEU A 335 -10.70 -5.33 -6.93
N SER A 336 -11.47 -4.28 -6.65
CA SER A 336 -11.38 -3.02 -7.38
C SER A 336 -9.98 -2.44 -7.30
N GLN A 337 -9.36 -2.42 -6.11
CA GLN A 337 -7.98 -1.96 -5.88
C GLN A 337 -6.94 -2.82 -6.62
N VAL A 338 -7.05 -4.15 -6.58
CA VAL A 338 -6.11 -5.04 -7.30
C VAL A 338 -6.16 -4.77 -8.80
N LEU A 339 -7.36 -4.69 -9.38
CA LEU A 339 -7.51 -4.44 -10.82
C LEU A 339 -7.09 -3.02 -11.21
N GLY A 340 -7.43 -2.04 -10.38
CA GLY A 340 -7.11 -0.63 -10.63
C GLY A 340 -5.66 -0.30 -10.36
N ASP A 341 -5.28 -0.31 -9.09
CA ASP A 341 -4.03 0.25 -8.59
C ASP A 341 -2.82 -0.67 -8.84
N GLN A 342 -3.03 -1.99 -8.96
CA GLN A 342 -1.94 -2.95 -9.16
C GLN A 342 -1.79 -3.44 -10.59
N TYR A 343 -2.80 -3.25 -11.45
CA TYR A 343 -2.73 -3.64 -12.86
C TYR A 343 -2.92 -2.46 -13.81
N LEU A 344 -4.08 -1.79 -13.80
CA LEU A 344 -4.33 -0.71 -14.75
C LEU A 344 -3.34 0.44 -14.59
N LEU A 345 -3.03 0.82 -13.35
CA LEU A 345 -2.13 1.93 -13.06
C LEU A 345 -0.66 1.65 -13.49
N PRO A 346 -0.01 0.53 -13.11
CA PRO A 346 1.37 0.24 -13.54
C PRO A 346 1.53 0.03 -15.05
N LEU A 347 0.49 -0.48 -15.73
CA LEU A 347 0.46 -0.64 -17.18
C LEU A 347 0.03 0.64 -17.92
N ASN A 348 -0.06 1.78 -17.22
CA ASN A 348 -0.43 3.09 -17.76
C ASN A 348 -1.80 3.13 -18.47
N LYS A 349 -2.74 2.27 -18.06
CA LYS A 349 -4.11 2.21 -18.57
C LYS A 349 -5.03 3.17 -17.82
N MET A 350 -4.74 4.45 -17.98
CA MET A 350 -5.39 5.53 -17.22
C MET A 350 -6.88 5.69 -17.56
N ALA A 351 -7.28 5.52 -18.82
CA ALA A 351 -8.67 5.70 -19.24
C ALA A 351 -9.66 4.78 -18.50
N PRO A 352 -9.50 3.43 -18.50
CA PRO A 352 -10.41 2.56 -17.75
C PRO A 352 -10.33 2.75 -16.23
N PHE A 353 -9.15 3.13 -15.71
CA PHE A 353 -8.98 3.44 -14.29
C PHE A 353 -9.84 4.64 -13.86
N ILE A 354 -9.78 5.74 -14.63
CA ILE A 354 -10.51 6.98 -14.36
C ILE A 354 -12.01 6.79 -14.64
N LEU A 355 -12.37 6.24 -15.80
CA LEU A 355 -13.77 6.07 -16.18
C LEU A 355 -14.52 5.19 -15.19
N SER A 356 -13.93 4.08 -14.72
CA SER A 356 -14.55 3.25 -13.68
C SER A 356 -14.77 4.01 -12.37
N ALA A 357 -13.79 4.79 -11.91
CA ALA A 357 -13.92 5.56 -10.67
C ALA A 357 -14.99 6.66 -10.78
N THR A 358 -14.99 7.42 -11.88
CA THR A 358 -15.95 8.51 -12.12
C THR A 358 -17.37 7.97 -12.26
N THR A 359 -17.57 6.96 -13.10
CA THR A 359 -18.91 6.36 -13.29
C THR A 359 -19.39 5.64 -12.03
N GLY A 360 -18.52 4.94 -11.31
CA GLY A 360 -18.85 4.34 -10.01
C GLY A 360 -19.30 5.39 -8.97
N THR A 361 -18.60 6.52 -8.91
CA THR A 361 -18.97 7.64 -8.01
C THR A 361 -20.32 8.25 -8.41
N LEU A 362 -20.57 8.44 -9.70
CA LEU A 362 -21.86 8.94 -10.20
C LEU A 362 -23.00 7.97 -9.89
N ILE A 363 -22.79 6.66 -10.10
CA ILE A 363 -23.76 5.62 -9.73
C ILE A 363 -24.05 5.67 -8.24
N ASN A 364 -23.02 5.77 -7.39
CA ASN A 364 -23.20 5.88 -5.95
C ASN A 364 -24.05 7.11 -5.56
N ILE A 365 -23.77 8.29 -6.11
CA ILE A 365 -24.54 9.50 -5.83
C ILE A 365 -25.99 9.38 -6.32
N ILE A 366 -26.20 8.89 -7.55
CA ILE A 366 -27.55 8.72 -8.11
C ILE A 366 -28.36 7.74 -7.24
N LEU A 367 -27.77 6.58 -6.92
CA LEU A 367 -28.44 5.59 -6.08
C LEU A 367 -28.66 6.11 -4.66
N ASN A 368 -27.72 6.83 -4.06
CA ASN A 368 -27.92 7.45 -2.75
C ASN A 368 -29.11 8.43 -2.75
N SER A 369 -29.23 9.28 -3.78
CA SER A 369 -30.34 10.23 -3.90
C SER A 369 -31.71 9.54 -3.99
N ILE A 370 -31.77 8.30 -4.49
CA ILE A 370 -33.01 7.53 -4.62
C ILE A 370 -33.23 6.65 -3.38
N PHE A 371 -32.22 5.93 -2.94
CA PHE A 371 -32.33 4.89 -1.91
C PHE A 371 -32.26 5.44 -0.50
N ILE A 372 -31.55 6.53 -0.21
CA ILE A 372 -31.52 7.11 1.15
C ILE A 372 -32.90 7.61 1.57
N PRO A 373 -33.66 8.36 0.75
CA PRO A 373 -35.01 8.77 1.16
C PRO A 373 -35.99 7.61 1.38
N ILE A 374 -35.78 6.46 0.73
CA ILE A 374 -36.68 5.29 0.79
C ILE A 374 -36.27 4.31 1.90
N PHE A 375 -34.98 4.03 2.03
CA PHE A 375 -34.42 2.98 2.90
C PHE A 375 -33.48 3.53 3.98
N GLY A 376 -33.34 4.85 4.10
CA GLY A 376 -32.43 5.50 5.06
C GLY A 376 -30.97 5.07 4.87
N ILE A 377 -30.29 4.86 6.00
CA ILE A 377 -28.91 4.35 6.07
C ILE A 377 -28.68 3.06 5.25
N VAL A 378 -29.65 2.15 5.19
CA VAL A 378 -29.55 0.90 4.42
C VAL A 378 -29.42 1.22 2.92
N GLY A 379 -30.15 2.24 2.46
CA GLY A 379 -30.05 2.72 1.09
C GLY A 379 -28.64 3.15 0.69
N ALA A 380 -27.92 3.82 1.60
CA ALA A 380 -26.53 4.21 1.36
C ALA A 380 -25.58 3.01 1.27
N VAL A 381 -25.74 2.03 2.16
CA VAL A 381 -24.93 0.80 2.17
C VAL A 381 -25.16 -0.03 0.90
N VAL A 382 -26.40 -0.15 0.44
CA VAL A 382 -26.71 -0.85 -0.81
C VAL A 382 -26.10 -0.09 -2.00
N SER A 383 -26.24 1.24 -2.02
CA SER A 383 -25.71 2.10 -3.09
C SER A 383 -24.19 1.99 -3.25
N ILE A 384 -23.43 1.97 -2.15
CA ILE A 384 -21.97 1.84 -2.22
C ILE A 384 -21.54 0.44 -2.68
N ASN A 385 -22.21 -0.62 -2.22
CA ASN A 385 -21.92 -1.98 -2.67
C ASN A 385 -22.19 -2.14 -4.18
N ILE A 386 -23.31 -1.60 -4.69
CA ILE A 386 -23.62 -1.62 -6.13
C ILE A 386 -22.57 -0.84 -6.93
N ALA A 387 -22.19 0.35 -6.47
CA ALA A 387 -21.16 1.15 -7.13
C ALA A 387 -19.80 0.41 -7.17
N GLN A 388 -19.40 -0.25 -6.09
CA GLN A 388 -18.17 -1.04 -6.05
C GLN A 388 -18.23 -2.26 -6.97
N LEU A 389 -19.36 -2.98 -6.98
CA LEU A 389 -19.57 -4.10 -7.89
C LEU A 389 -19.45 -3.66 -9.34
N PHE A 390 -20.08 -2.53 -9.70
CA PHE A 390 -19.94 -1.93 -11.02
C PHE A 390 -18.47 -1.62 -11.35
N MET A 391 -17.72 -1.01 -10.43
CA MET A 391 -16.30 -0.70 -10.66
C MET A 391 -15.47 -1.95 -10.93
N VAL A 392 -15.69 -3.04 -10.19
CA VAL A 392 -15.04 -4.33 -10.42
C VAL A 392 -15.36 -4.86 -11.80
N ILE A 393 -16.65 -4.87 -12.18
CA ILE A 393 -17.10 -5.36 -13.49
C ILE A 393 -16.49 -4.53 -14.63
N TYR A 394 -16.49 -3.20 -14.50
CA TYR A 394 -15.93 -2.31 -15.51
C TYR A 394 -14.42 -2.54 -15.67
N ARG A 395 -13.68 -2.55 -14.55
CA ARG A 395 -12.21 -2.75 -14.56
C ARG A 395 -11.86 -4.12 -15.13
N TYR A 396 -12.59 -5.16 -14.75
CA TYR A 396 -12.42 -6.49 -15.33
C TYR A 396 -12.70 -6.50 -16.84
N SER A 397 -13.78 -5.86 -17.27
CA SER A 397 -14.15 -5.78 -18.69
C SER A 397 -13.08 -5.10 -19.54
N ALA A 398 -12.32 -4.15 -18.97
CA ALA A 398 -11.20 -3.48 -19.63
C ALA A 398 -9.96 -4.38 -19.81
N ILE A 399 -9.81 -5.44 -19.01
CA ILE A 399 -8.62 -6.32 -19.02
C ILE A 399 -8.92 -7.75 -19.51
N LYS A 400 -10.20 -8.09 -19.71
CA LYS A 400 -10.64 -9.47 -20.05
C LYS A 400 -9.98 -10.09 -21.29
N LYS A 401 -9.44 -9.26 -22.19
CA LYS A 401 -8.72 -9.72 -23.40
C LYS A 401 -7.29 -10.19 -23.10
N GLU A 402 -6.70 -9.69 -22.01
CA GLU A 402 -5.34 -10.02 -21.57
C GLU A 402 -5.35 -11.02 -20.40
N PHE A 403 -6.47 -11.07 -19.68
CA PHE A 403 -6.61 -11.82 -18.45
C PHE A 403 -7.99 -12.49 -18.35
N TYR A 404 -8.00 -13.80 -18.16
CA TYR A 404 -9.22 -14.56 -17.90
C TYR A 404 -9.41 -14.78 -16.39
N PHE A 405 -10.46 -14.18 -15.80
CA PHE A 405 -10.79 -14.33 -14.37
C PHE A 405 -11.15 -15.74 -13.94
N GLY A 406 -11.44 -16.63 -14.90
CA GLY A 406 -11.86 -18.00 -14.63
C GLY A 406 -10.83 -18.78 -13.81
N GLU A 407 -9.54 -18.46 -13.92
CA GLU A 407 -8.49 -19.09 -13.13
C GLU A 407 -8.57 -18.69 -11.64
N SER A 408 -8.80 -17.42 -11.33
CA SER A 408 -8.91 -16.93 -9.94
C SER A 408 -10.23 -17.29 -9.26
N LEU A 409 -11.34 -17.41 -10.01
CA LEU A 409 -12.65 -17.82 -9.46
C LEU A 409 -12.70 -19.29 -9.02
N LYS A 410 -11.78 -20.14 -9.50
CA LYS A 410 -11.69 -21.56 -9.09
C LYS A 410 -11.41 -21.74 -7.60
N SER A 411 -10.77 -20.78 -6.95
CA SER A 411 -10.49 -20.81 -5.52
C SER A 411 -11.51 -20.04 -4.70
N PHE A 412 -12.24 -19.11 -5.31
CA PHE A 412 -13.16 -18.20 -4.60
C PHE A 412 -14.24 -18.95 -3.80
N TRP A 413 -14.84 -19.99 -4.37
CA TRP A 413 -15.85 -20.79 -3.66
C TRP A 413 -15.28 -21.47 -2.40
N LYS A 414 -13.99 -21.84 -2.40
CA LYS A 414 -13.33 -22.42 -1.22
C LYS A 414 -13.19 -21.38 -0.10
N TYR A 415 -12.82 -20.15 -0.45
CA TYR A 415 -12.75 -19.03 0.50
C TYR A 415 -14.13 -18.66 1.03
N PHE A 416 -15.16 -18.68 0.18
CA PHE A 416 -16.54 -18.42 0.57
C PHE A 416 -17.04 -19.49 1.55
N ILE A 417 -16.84 -20.78 1.28
CA ILE A 417 -17.21 -21.86 2.20
C ILE A 417 -16.45 -21.74 3.52
N SER A 418 -15.13 -21.49 3.47
CA SER A 418 -14.32 -21.28 4.69
C SER A 418 -14.84 -20.11 5.53
N GLY A 419 -15.19 -19.01 4.87
CA GLY A 419 -15.76 -17.82 5.50
C GLY A 419 -17.15 -18.07 6.07
N LEU A 420 -18.01 -18.80 5.35
CA LEU A 420 -19.35 -19.16 5.79
C LEU A 420 -19.32 -20.09 7.01
N LEU A 421 -18.44 -21.11 7.01
CA LEU A 421 -18.25 -22.00 8.16
C LEU A 421 -17.81 -21.22 9.39
N MET A 422 -16.81 -20.35 9.23
CA MET A 422 -16.38 -19.44 10.29
C MET A 422 -17.53 -18.55 10.77
N PHE A 423 -18.29 -17.95 9.85
CA PHE A 423 -19.42 -17.09 10.18
C PHE A 423 -20.46 -17.83 11.00
N VAL A 424 -20.89 -19.02 10.59
CA VAL A 424 -21.91 -19.80 11.30
C VAL A 424 -21.47 -20.08 12.73
N VAL A 425 -20.24 -20.56 12.93
CA VAL A 425 -19.74 -20.91 14.28
C VAL A 425 -19.58 -19.67 15.15
N VAL A 426 -18.91 -18.63 14.63
CA VAL A 426 -18.64 -17.42 15.41
C VAL A 426 -19.93 -16.63 15.67
N PHE A 427 -20.86 -16.58 14.72
CA PHE A 427 -22.16 -15.94 14.91
C PHE A 427 -23.00 -16.70 15.93
N TRP A 428 -22.99 -18.03 15.91
CA TRP A 428 -23.63 -18.84 16.96
C TRP A 428 -23.03 -18.55 18.35
N MET A 429 -21.70 -18.47 18.47
CA MET A 429 -21.05 -18.03 19.72
C MET A 429 -21.46 -16.61 20.10
N ASN A 430 -21.56 -15.71 19.12
CA ASN A 430 -21.98 -14.33 19.33
C ASN A 430 -23.38 -14.28 19.93
N GLN A 431 -24.33 -15.05 19.41
CA GLN A 431 -25.70 -15.07 19.94
C GLN A 431 -25.81 -15.79 21.29
N SER A 432 -25.08 -16.89 21.49
CA SER A 432 -25.20 -17.75 22.67
C SER A 432 -24.61 -17.15 23.95
N PHE A 433 -23.54 -16.37 23.86
CA PHE A 433 -22.83 -15.85 25.03
C PHE A 433 -23.09 -14.36 25.27
N LYS A 434 -22.99 -13.92 26.54
CA LYS A 434 -22.91 -12.48 26.86
C LYS A 434 -21.59 -11.93 26.32
N MET A 435 -21.66 -10.77 25.68
CA MET A 435 -20.50 -10.19 25.03
C MET A 435 -19.63 -9.43 26.04
N THR A 436 -18.37 -9.85 26.15
CA THR A 436 -17.30 -9.20 26.93
C THR A 436 -16.05 -9.08 26.05
N MET A 437 -15.05 -8.30 26.47
CA MET A 437 -13.78 -8.20 25.72
C MET A 437 -13.09 -9.55 25.57
N ILE A 438 -13.12 -10.39 26.63
CA ILE A 438 -12.55 -11.74 26.60
C ILE A 438 -13.33 -12.61 25.58
N GLN A 439 -14.66 -12.55 25.59
CA GLN A 439 -15.48 -13.31 24.65
C GLN A 439 -15.27 -12.86 23.20
N LEU A 440 -15.06 -11.57 22.98
CA LEU A 440 -14.73 -11.03 21.65
C LEU A 440 -13.37 -11.56 21.17
N ILE A 441 -12.34 -11.51 22.01
CA ILE A 441 -11.01 -12.05 21.68
C ILE A 441 -11.12 -13.54 21.37
N LEU A 442 -11.86 -14.31 22.18
CA LEU A 442 -12.10 -15.73 21.95
C LEU A 442 -12.79 -15.98 20.60
N GLN A 443 -13.84 -15.22 20.27
CA GLN A 443 -14.54 -15.31 18.97
C GLN A 443 -13.61 -15.02 17.80
N ILE A 444 -12.73 -14.02 17.92
CA ILE A 444 -11.74 -13.69 16.89
C ILE A 444 -10.74 -14.83 16.72
N VAL A 445 -10.17 -15.35 17.81
CA VAL A 445 -9.20 -16.46 17.77
C VAL A 445 -9.83 -17.72 17.19
N VAL A 446 -11.01 -18.11 17.65
CA VAL A 446 -11.75 -19.27 17.12
C VAL A 446 -12.08 -19.07 15.64
N GLY A 447 -12.52 -17.87 15.25
CA GLY A 447 -12.79 -17.56 13.86
C GLY A 447 -11.55 -17.71 12.97
N ILE A 448 -10.42 -17.15 13.38
CA ILE A 448 -9.14 -17.27 12.67
C ILE A 448 -8.73 -18.75 12.54
N LEU A 449 -8.84 -19.53 13.61
CA LEU A 449 -8.50 -20.95 13.59
C LEU A 449 -9.40 -21.74 12.63
N ILE A 450 -10.72 -21.54 12.68
CA ILE A 450 -11.66 -22.21 11.77
C ILE A 450 -11.37 -21.83 10.32
N TYR A 451 -11.10 -20.55 10.07
CA TYR A 451 -10.80 -20.09 8.72
C TYR A 451 -9.50 -20.71 8.20
N ILE A 452 -8.42 -20.70 9.00
CA ILE A 452 -7.13 -21.31 8.64
C ILE A 452 -7.28 -22.81 8.40
N LEU A 453 -7.93 -23.53 9.33
CA LEU A 453 -8.16 -24.98 9.21
C LEU A 453 -8.99 -25.30 7.95
N SER A 454 -10.04 -24.55 7.67
CA SER A 454 -10.85 -24.75 6.45
C SER A 454 -10.02 -24.51 5.18
N ASN A 455 -9.14 -23.51 5.18
CA ASN A 455 -8.22 -23.25 4.06
C ASN A 455 -7.20 -24.36 3.86
N ILE A 456 -6.68 -24.95 4.95
CA ILE A 456 -5.79 -26.11 4.91
C ILE A 456 -6.53 -27.32 4.31
N LEU A 457 -7.73 -27.63 4.83
CA LEU A 457 -8.53 -28.78 4.40
C LEU A 457 -8.94 -28.68 2.93
N LEU A 458 -9.35 -27.49 2.47
CA LEU A 458 -9.75 -27.26 1.09
C LEU A 458 -8.56 -27.07 0.14
N LYS A 459 -7.32 -27.13 0.66
CA LYS A 459 -6.07 -26.88 -0.08
C LYS A 459 -6.19 -25.63 -0.93
N THR A 460 -6.51 -24.50 -0.28
CA THR A 460 -6.61 -23.22 -0.98
C THR A 460 -5.24 -22.74 -1.41
N GLN A 461 -5.19 -21.92 -2.46
CA GLN A 461 -3.93 -21.38 -2.96
C GLN A 461 -3.28 -20.43 -1.93
N LEU A 462 -4.08 -19.76 -1.10
CA LEU A 462 -3.60 -19.03 0.09
C LEU A 462 -2.81 -19.94 1.05
N TRP A 463 -3.29 -21.14 1.34
CA TRP A 463 -2.55 -22.10 2.18
C TRP A 463 -1.30 -22.65 1.48
N LEU A 464 -1.39 -22.99 0.19
CA LEU A 464 -0.26 -23.52 -0.57
C LEU A 464 0.91 -22.51 -0.59
N MET A 465 0.62 -21.23 -0.77
CA MET A 465 1.63 -20.17 -0.71
C MET A 465 2.18 -19.96 0.70
N ALA A 466 1.32 -20.00 1.73
CA ALA A 466 1.76 -19.87 3.11
C ALA A 466 2.69 -21.02 3.53
N SER A 467 2.37 -22.25 3.14
CA SER A 467 3.19 -23.44 3.43
C SER A 467 4.54 -23.42 2.70
N ASP A 468 4.59 -22.98 1.44
CA ASP A 468 5.86 -22.79 0.71
C ASP A 468 6.77 -21.76 1.40
N LEU A 469 6.21 -20.63 1.85
CA LEU A 469 6.96 -19.61 2.59
C LEU A 469 7.46 -20.13 3.95
N LEU A 470 6.63 -20.87 4.68
CA LEU A 470 7.02 -21.46 5.96
C LEU A 470 8.11 -22.52 5.79
N GLY A 471 8.03 -23.35 4.75
CA GLY A 471 9.08 -24.31 4.40
C GLY A 471 10.42 -23.63 4.10
N LYS A 472 10.41 -22.55 3.32
CA LYS A 472 11.59 -21.73 3.03
C LYS A 472 12.19 -21.08 4.27
N MET A 473 11.36 -20.63 5.21
CA MET A 473 11.83 -20.07 6.49
C MET A 473 12.41 -21.14 7.41
N GLN A 474 11.77 -22.31 7.48
CA GLN A 474 12.24 -23.43 8.30
C GLN A 474 13.60 -23.95 7.80
N ASN A 475 13.78 -24.06 6.48
CA ASN A 475 15.06 -24.44 5.86
C ASN A 475 16.17 -23.40 6.06
N ARG A 476 15.81 -22.11 6.23
CA ARG A 476 16.77 -21.03 6.58
C ARG A 476 17.14 -20.99 8.06
N VAL A 477 16.26 -21.45 8.95
CA VAL A 477 16.49 -21.46 10.41
C VAL A 477 17.16 -22.77 10.87
N SER A 478 16.96 -23.89 10.18
CA SER A 478 17.65 -25.16 10.43
C SER A 478 19.06 -25.18 9.83
N GLY A 479 19.88 -24.17 10.14
CA GLY A 479 21.31 -24.18 9.83
C GLY A 479 22.01 -25.32 10.56
N ASN A 480 21.97 -26.52 9.99
CA ASN A 480 22.93 -27.60 10.19
C ASN A 480 22.85 -28.56 9.00
N HIS A 481 23.98 -28.60 8.29
CA HIS A 481 24.25 -29.39 7.09
C HIS A 481 23.38 -29.06 5.89
N ILE A 482 23.92 -28.17 5.04
CA ILE A 482 23.81 -28.34 3.58
C ILE A 482 24.48 -29.69 3.27
N ARG A 483 23.76 -30.79 3.49
CA ARG A 483 23.92 -31.99 2.69
C ARG A 483 23.15 -31.70 1.43
N ILE A 484 23.88 -31.67 0.33
CA ILE A 484 23.34 -31.69 -1.02
C ILE A 484 22.56 -33.02 -1.12
N ASP A 485 21.25 -32.98 -0.90
CA ASP A 485 20.38 -34.02 -1.45
C ASP A 485 20.46 -33.86 -2.96
N GLN A 486 20.95 -34.91 -3.62
CA GLN A 486 21.09 -35.01 -5.07
C GLN A 486 19.75 -35.14 -5.81
N ASP A 487 18.63 -34.90 -5.14
CA ASP A 487 17.31 -34.96 -5.74
C ASP A 487 16.89 -33.58 -6.26
N GLN A 488 17.46 -33.27 -7.44
CA GLN A 488 16.95 -32.39 -8.49
C GLN A 488 15.71 -31.55 -8.15
N GLU A 489 15.91 -30.31 -7.67
CA GLU A 489 15.12 -29.20 -8.21
C GLU A 489 15.68 -28.98 -9.62
N ILE A 490 14.92 -29.38 -10.64
CA ILE A 490 15.30 -29.18 -12.04
C ILE A 490 15.27 -27.66 -12.29
N LEU A 491 16.41 -27.00 -12.07
CA LEU A 491 16.72 -25.74 -12.72
C LEU A 491 16.76 -26.08 -14.21
N GLU A 492 15.73 -25.66 -14.95
CA GLU A 492 15.53 -26.02 -16.37
C GLU A 492 16.71 -25.60 -17.26
N HIS A 493 17.55 -24.64 -16.81
CA HIS A 493 18.73 -24.18 -17.53
C HIS A 493 20.03 -24.21 -16.70
N PRO A 494 21.17 -24.69 -17.26
CA PRO A 494 22.50 -24.65 -16.62
C PRO A 494 22.90 -23.27 -16.09
N LEU A 495 22.46 -22.21 -16.77
CA LEU A 495 22.74 -20.82 -16.37
C LEU A 495 22.02 -20.39 -15.10
N ASP A 496 20.82 -20.90 -14.83
CA ASP A 496 20.08 -20.52 -13.61
C ASP A 496 20.76 -21.10 -12.36
N THR A 497 21.53 -22.19 -12.51
CA THR A 497 22.40 -22.75 -11.44
C THR A 497 23.61 -21.86 -11.18
N ILE A 498 24.22 -21.32 -12.25
CA ILE A 498 25.31 -20.35 -12.14
C ILE A 498 24.80 -19.04 -11.51
N GLU A 499 23.63 -18.54 -11.94
CA GLU A 499 22.99 -17.35 -11.37
C GLU A 499 22.72 -17.51 -9.87
N ALA A 500 22.16 -18.65 -9.44
CA ALA A 500 21.91 -18.93 -8.03
C ALA A 500 23.21 -18.99 -7.19
N SER A 501 24.34 -19.40 -7.79
CA SER A 501 25.65 -19.39 -7.11
C SER A 501 26.24 -17.99 -7.01
N ILE A 502 25.97 -17.11 -7.98
CA ILE A 502 26.38 -15.70 -7.97
C ILE A 502 25.55 -14.90 -6.95
N ASP A 503 24.25 -15.18 -6.82
CA ASP A 503 23.38 -14.59 -5.79
C ASP A 503 23.92 -14.81 -4.35
N GLN A 504 24.72 -15.85 -4.12
CA GLN A 504 25.38 -16.07 -2.83
C GLN A 504 26.46 -15.02 -2.54
N PHE A 505 27.14 -14.49 -3.56
CA PHE A 505 28.03 -13.35 -3.39
C PHE A 505 27.26 -12.08 -3.04
N ASP A 506 26.09 -11.86 -3.64
CA ASP A 506 25.22 -10.74 -3.29
C ASP A 506 24.80 -10.76 -1.81
N ILE A 507 24.46 -11.94 -1.29
CA ILE A 507 24.15 -12.13 0.13
C ILE A 507 25.38 -11.87 1.01
N LEU A 508 26.55 -12.40 0.63
CA LEU A 508 27.80 -12.18 1.33
C LEU A 508 28.18 -10.70 1.38
N PHE A 509 28.05 -9.98 0.26
CA PHE A 509 28.38 -8.56 0.17
C PHE A 509 27.31 -7.66 0.81
N GLN A 510 26.07 -8.12 0.95
CA GLN A 510 25.08 -7.48 1.82
C GLN A 510 25.49 -7.55 3.30
N GLU A 511 26.04 -8.67 3.78
CA GLU A 511 26.59 -8.73 5.14
C GLU A 511 27.75 -7.75 5.34
N VAL A 512 28.58 -7.53 4.31
CA VAL A 512 29.68 -6.56 4.35
C VAL A 512 29.16 -5.13 4.48
N ASP A 513 28.07 -4.79 3.79
CA ASP A 513 27.43 -3.47 3.89
C ASP A 513 26.79 -3.21 5.26
N GLU A 514 26.47 -4.26 6.01
CA GLU A 514 25.91 -4.15 7.36
C GLU A 514 26.98 -4.12 8.46
N LYS A 515 28.08 -4.86 8.28
CA LYS A 515 29.12 -5.07 9.32
C LYS A 515 30.43 -4.30 9.05
N GLU A 516 30.54 -3.62 7.91
CA GLU A 516 31.74 -2.92 7.42
C GLU A 516 33.01 -3.80 7.40
N ARG A 517 32.86 -5.13 7.40
CA ARG A 517 33.95 -6.12 7.39
C ARG A 517 33.49 -7.39 6.69
N LEU A 518 34.36 -7.95 5.84
CA LEU A 518 34.13 -9.23 5.19
C LEU A 518 34.84 -10.37 5.96
N SER A 519 34.08 -11.42 6.33
CA SER A 519 34.65 -12.63 6.92
C SER A 519 35.41 -13.41 5.86
N HIS A 520 36.73 -13.58 6.04
CA HIS A 520 37.60 -14.33 5.13
C HIS A 520 37.13 -15.80 4.97
N ALA A 521 36.63 -16.41 6.05
CA ALA A 521 36.11 -17.79 6.01
C ALA A 521 34.82 -17.89 5.17
N ASN A 522 33.91 -16.92 5.29
CA ASN A 522 32.67 -16.91 4.51
C ASN A 522 32.97 -16.65 3.04
N PHE A 523 33.89 -15.72 2.74
CA PHE A 523 34.33 -15.43 1.38
C PHE A 523 34.92 -16.65 0.68
N LEU A 524 35.85 -17.37 1.33
CA LEU A 524 36.43 -18.60 0.78
C LEU A 524 35.38 -19.71 0.61
N THR A 525 34.42 -19.80 1.52
CA THR A 525 33.33 -20.78 1.41
C THR A 525 32.45 -20.50 0.19
N THR A 526 32.06 -19.24 -0.01
CA THR A 526 31.28 -18.82 -1.18
C THR A 526 32.08 -19.02 -2.48
N LEU A 527 33.37 -18.73 -2.47
CA LEU A 527 34.26 -18.96 -3.62
C LEU A 527 34.36 -20.45 -3.98
N ASN A 528 34.58 -21.32 -2.99
CA ASN A 528 34.65 -22.76 -3.21
C ASN A 528 33.31 -23.34 -3.69
N ASN A 529 32.19 -22.83 -3.19
CA ASN A 529 30.86 -23.24 -3.67
C ASN A 529 30.63 -22.83 -5.11
N PHE A 530 31.04 -21.60 -5.48
CA PHE A 530 30.98 -21.11 -6.85
C PHE A 530 31.85 -21.95 -7.79
N GLU A 531 33.09 -22.24 -7.40
CA GLU A 531 34.00 -23.10 -8.16
C GLU A 531 33.43 -24.52 -8.34
N ASN A 532 32.88 -25.11 -7.28
CA ASN A 532 32.22 -26.42 -7.35
C ASN A 532 30.98 -26.39 -8.24
N THR A 533 30.26 -25.26 -8.29
CA THR A 533 29.10 -25.11 -9.17
C THR A 533 29.57 -25.09 -10.61
N LEU A 534 30.57 -24.26 -10.94
CA LEU A 534 31.14 -24.20 -12.30
C LEU A 534 31.67 -25.56 -12.77
N LYS A 535 32.34 -26.33 -11.90
CA LYS A 535 32.85 -27.67 -12.22
C LYS A 535 31.76 -28.71 -12.50
N ASN A 536 30.59 -28.55 -11.89
CA ASN A 536 29.50 -29.53 -11.95
C ASN A 536 28.39 -29.14 -12.94
N VAL A 537 28.41 -27.93 -13.49
CA VAL A 537 27.45 -27.49 -14.50
C VAL A 537 27.75 -28.18 -15.83
N THR A 538 26.86 -29.09 -16.22
CA THR A 538 26.87 -29.69 -17.56
C THR A 538 26.04 -28.84 -18.51
N PHE A 539 26.69 -28.23 -19.49
CA PHE A 539 26.00 -27.57 -20.60
C PHE A 539 25.37 -28.62 -21.53
N ASN A 540 24.04 -28.74 -21.48
CA ASN A 540 23.27 -29.49 -22.48
C ASN A 540 23.44 -28.86 -23.88
N ASP A 541 23.15 -29.62 -24.93
CA ASP A 541 23.54 -29.34 -26.32
C ASP A 541 22.88 -28.11 -27.02
N GLU A 542 22.29 -27.19 -26.27
CA GLU A 542 21.59 -26.00 -26.80
C GLU A 542 22.12 -24.67 -26.22
N LEU A 543 23.44 -24.53 -26.03
CA LEU A 543 24.03 -23.23 -25.71
C LEU A 543 23.83 -22.27 -26.90
N ASN A 544 23.06 -21.20 -26.71
CA ASN A 544 22.80 -20.23 -27.76
C ASN A 544 23.47 -18.87 -27.46
N LYS A 545 23.46 -17.97 -28.45
CA LYS A 545 24.05 -16.63 -28.34
C LYS A 545 23.47 -15.79 -27.18
N ASN A 546 22.18 -15.91 -26.88
CA ASN A 546 21.56 -15.17 -25.78
C ASN A 546 22.04 -15.67 -24.42
N ASP A 547 22.36 -16.96 -24.30
CA ASP A 547 22.91 -17.56 -23.10
C ASP A 547 24.32 -17.01 -22.78
N ILE A 548 25.13 -16.80 -23.82
CA ILE A 548 26.47 -16.19 -23.69
C ILE A 548 26.39 -14.73 -23.29
N ILE A 549 25.46 -13.97 -23.89
CA ILE A 549 25.24 -12.56 -23.52
C ILE A 549 24.77 -12.48 -22.05
N ARG A 550 23.80 -13.31 -21.67
CA ARG A 550 23.28 -13.34 -20.30
C ARG A 550 24.38 -13.68 -19.28
N LEU A 551 25.24 -14.66 -19.59
CA LEU A 551 26.35 -15.02 -18.72
C LEU A 551 27.43 -13.92 -18.67
N SER A 552 27.72 -13.27 -19.79
CA SER A 552 28.65 -12.14 -19.86
C SER A 552 28.20 -10.99 -18.95
N ASP A 553 26.90 -10.64 -19.01
CA ASP A 553 26.31 -9.62 -18.13
C ASP A 553 26.47 -9.99 -16.64
N PHE A 554 26.24 -11.26 -16.29
CA PHE A 554 26.40 -11.74 -14.91
C PHE A 554 27.85 -11.69 -14.42
N ILE A 555 28.81 -12.12 -15.24
CA ILE A 555 30.24 -12.07 -14.89
C ILE A 555 30.72 -10.62 -14.76
N ALA A 556 30.19 -9.71 -15.58
CA ALA A 556 30.46 -8.28 -15.47
C ALA A 556 29.95 -7.69 -14.14
N GLU A 557 28.75 -8.06 -13.71
CA GLU A 557 28.21 -7.66 -12.41
C GLU A 557 29.08 -8.16 -11.24
N LEU A 558 29.48 -9.44 -11.28
CA LEU A 558 30.37 -10.04 -10.28
C LEU A 558 31.72 -9.32 -10.22
N SER A 559 32.32 -9.01 -11.37
CA SER A 559 33.57 -8.26 -11.47
C SER A 559 33.46 -6.86 -10.83
N ILE A 560 32.39 -6.13 -11.14
CA ILE A 560 32.12 -4.80 -10.58
C ILE A 560 31.95 -4.88 -9.06
N MET A 561 31.24 -5.92 -8.59
CA MET A 561 30.99 -6.14 -7.18
C MET A 561 32.29 -6.42 -6.42
N MET A 562 33.13 -7.33 -6.94
CA MET A 562 34.45 -7.65 -6.38
C MET A 562 35.35 -6.41 -6.35
N SER A 563 35.38 -5.62 -7.43
CA SER A 563 36.20 -4.41 -7.49
C SER A 563 35.75 -3.34 -6.49
N LYS A 564 34.43 -3.16 -6.27
CA LYS A 564 33.90 -2.15 -5.35
C LYS A 564 34.05 -2.53 -3.87
N LYS A 565 34.06 -3.83 -3.56
CA LYS A 565 34.07 -4.33 -2.18
C LYS A 565 35.46 -4.75 -1.68
N ARG A 566 36.48 -4.65 -2.52
CA ARG A 566 37.90 -4.87 -2.19
C ARG A 566 38.35 -4.17 -0.90
N GLU A 567 37.94 -2.92 -0.69
CA GLU A 567 38.43 -2.11 0.44
C GLU A 567 38.02 -2.65 1.82
N TYR A 568 37.03 -3.57 1.86
CA TYR A 568 36.55 -4.21 3.09
C TYR A 568 37.28 -5.52 3.45
N LEU A 569 38.24 -5.95 2.61
CA LEU A 569 39.12 -7.08 2.86
C LEU A 569 40.43 -6.65 3.55
N LYS A 570 41.10 -7.62 4.17
CA LYS A 570 42.47 -7.42 4.68
C LYS A 570 43.39 -7.04 3.53
N VAL A 571 44.33 -6.12 3.78
CA VAL A 571 45.26 -5.57 2.76
C VAL A 571 45.94 -6.66 1.91
N GLN A 572 46.32 -7.77 2.53
CA GLN A 572 46.95 -8.92 1.86
C GLN A 572 46.05 -9.63 0.81
N ASP A 573 44.72 -9.57 0.97
CA ASP A 573 43.75 -10.25 0.08
C ASP A 573 43.23 -9.31 -1.02
N GLN A 574 43.45 -7.99 -0.85
CA GLN A 574 42.93 -6.97 -1.75
C GLN A 574 43.53 -7.04 -3.17
N GLU A 575 44.81 -7.40 -3.26
CA GLU A 575 45.52 -7.51 -4.54
C GLU A 575 45.09 -8.75 -5.32
N GLN A 576 44.88 -9.88 -4.64
CA GLN A 576 44.35 -11.10 -5.24
C GLN A 576 42.91 -10.91 -5.76
N LEU A 577 42.06 -10.22 -4.98
CA LEU A 577 40.70 -9.91 -5.43
C LEU A 577 40.69 -8.97 -6.63
N HIS A 578 41.64 -8.03 -6.68
CA HIS A 578 41.79 -7.14 -7.83
C HIS A 578 42.22 -7.89 -9.09
N GLN A 579 43.19 -8.80 -8.97
CA GLN A 579 43.60 -9.67 -10.08
C GLN A 579 42.46 -10.58 -10.55
N PHE A 580 41.69 -11.14 -9.62
CA PHE A 580 40.51 -11.95 -9.95
C PHE A 580 39.45 -11.14 -10.71
N ALA A 581 39.10 -9.94 -10.22
CA ALA A 581 38.16 -9.04 -10.91
C ALA A 581 38.68 -8.63 -12.31
N GLN A 582 39.98 -8.42 -12.48
CA GLN A 582 40.57 -8.19 -13.80
C GLN A 582 40.43 -9.41 -14.73
N GLY A 583 40.64 -10.62 -14.21
CA GLY A 583 40.41 -11.86 -14.96
C GLY A 583 38.96 -12.00 -15.43
N LEU A 584 37.99 -11.69 -14.56
CA LEU A 584 36.57 -11.68 -14.92
C LEU A 584 36.27 -10.65 -16.03
N ASN A 585 36.83 -9.44 -15.97
CA ASN A 585 36.65 -8.45 -17.04
C ASN A 585 37.23 -8.90 -18.39
N ILE A 586 38.37 -9.59 -18.39
CA ILE A 586 38.96 -10.16 -19.61
C ILE A 586 38.01 -11.23 -20.18
N LEU A 587 37.46 -12.09 -19.31
CA LEU A 587 36.50 -13.12 -19.71
C LEU A 587 35.23 -12.53 -20.31
N VAL A 588 34.65 -11.48 -19.70
CA VAL A 588 33.51 -10.72 -20.23
C VAL A 588 33.81 -10.20 -21.64
N SER A 589 34.98 -9.56 -21.83
CA SER A 589 35.35 -9.02 -23.14
C SER A 589 35.47 -10.12 -24.21
N LYS A 590 35.97 -11.31 -23.86
CA LYS A 590 36.01 -12.45 -24.78
C LYS A 590 34.60 -12.99 -25.09
N MET A 591 33.72 -13.07 -24.09
CA MET A 591 32.33 -13.50 -24.27
C MET A 591 31.52 -12.54 -25.14
N GLU A 592 31.65 -11.23 -24.93
CA GLU A 592 31.00 -10.21 -25.75
C GLU A 592 31.47 -10.27 -27.21
N LYS A 593 32.77 -10.53 -27.43
CA LYS A 593 33.33 -10.66 -28.77
C LYS A 593 32.77 -11.88 -29.51
N ILE A 594 32.69 -13.03 -28.86
CA ILE A 594 32.13 -14.24 -29.45
C ILE A 594 30.62 -14.17 -29.62
N ALA A 595 29.93 -13.44 -28.75
CA ALA A 595 28.52 -13.14 -28.96
C ALA A 595 28.28 -12.25 -30.21
N GLN A 596 29.27 -11.49 -30.71
CA GLN A 596 29.13 -10.68 -31.92
C GLN A 596 29.32 -11.48 -33.22
N GLU A 597 30.03 -12.61 -33.16
CA GLU A 597 30.33 -13.48 -34.30
C GLU A 597 29.22 -14.55 -34.48
N GLU A 598 28.96 -15.01 -35.72
CA GLU A 598 28.02 -16.11 -35.98
C GLU A 598 28.73 -17.45 -35.78
N HIS A 599 28.49 -18.07 -34.63
CA HIS A 599 29.02 -19.40 -34.28
C HIS A 599 27.90 -20.43 -34.12
N SER A 600 28.18 -21.68 -34.49
CA SER A 600 27.29 -22.79 -34.19
C SER A 600 27.29 -23.13 -32.69
N PRO A 601 26.20 -23.71 -32.14
CA PRO A 601 26.16 -24.14 -30.74
C PRO A 601 27.32 -25.06 -30.32
N LYS A 602 27.86 -25.86 -31.25
CA LYS A 602 29.06 -26.70 -31.02
C LYS A 602 30.33 -25.87 -30.85
N GLU A 603 30.55 -24.88 -31.71
CA GLU A 603 31.72 -23.98 -31.65
C GLU A 603 31.69 -23.14 -30.37
N LEU A 604 30.50 -22.67 -29.97
CA LEU A 604 30.30 -21.95 -28.72
C LEU A 604 30.63 -22.84 -27.51
N LYS A 605 30.17 -24.09 -27.50
CA LYS A 605 30.46 -25.06 -26.45
C LYS A 605 31.96 -25.38 -26.34
N GLU A 606 32.63 -25.55 -27.48
CA GLU A 606 34.06 -25.85 -27.52
C GLU A 606 34.92 -24.66 -27.09
N TRP A 607 34.56 -23.45 -27.51
CA TRP A 607 35.16 -22.22 -27.02
C TRP A 607 34.99 -22.06 -25.50
N PHE A 608 33.77 -22.27 -25.02
CA PHE A 608 33.44 -22.15 -23.60
C PHE A 608 34.23 -23.14 -22.75
N LYS A 609 34.36 -24.39 -23.23
CA LYS A 609 35.16 -25.42 -22.59
C LYS A 609 36.65 -25.09 -22.58
N ASN A 610 37.17 -24.44 -23.63
CA ASN A 610 38.59 -24.07 -23.69
C ASN A 610 38.93 -22.86 -22.80
N GLU A 611 38.01 -21.92 -22.61
CA GLU A 611 38.26 -20.71 -21.80
C GLU A 611 37.89 -20.87 -20.31
N LEU A 612 37.06 -21.85 -19.95
CA LEU A 612 36.73 -22.18 -18.55
C LEU A 612 37.32 -23.52 -18.07
N GLY A 613 37.90 -24.31 -18.98
CA GLY A 613 38.41 -25.66 -18.73
C GLY A 613 39.95 -25.81 -18.74
N GLU A 614 40.69 -24.71 -18.77
CA GLU A 614 41.92 -24.57 -17.98
C GLU A 614 41.58 -23.79 -16.70
#